data_AF-T1AV94-F1
#
_entry.id   AF-T1AV94-F1
#
_cell.length_a   1.000
_cell.length_b   1.000
_cell.length_c   1.000
_cell.angle_alpha   90.00
_cell.angle_beta   90.00
_cell.angle_gamma   90.00
#
_symmetry.space_group_name_H-M   'P 1'
#
loop_
_entity.id
_entity.type
_entity.pdbx_description
1 polymer ?
#
loop_
_entity_poly.entity_id
_entity_poly.type
_entity_poly.pdbx_seq_one_letter_code
_entity_poly.pdbx_strand_id
1 'polypeptide(L)'
;SVEIAGLICASEILDMYGLKNEAEFIREIADSIDSNIDKWLYVTNTDLSRKLQIEGYYIRLTEQKNNIDYSSEITKGTVEIKNRDADSSKIKAEELISVDALSLVRFGIRSADDKRILNTIKVIDQILKVNTKSGSVWHRYNEDGYGEHIDGRPFDGTGKGRGWPLLVGERAHYEIAFNRFQEAEKLVNVMEEMTSPGGLIPEQIWESEDIPEMGLFNGKPSGSAMPLVWAHGEYIKLCKSLSGKQVSDLIKPVYERYAKGNAEYRSSYWSFNNRIEAINQGKRIRIVLGKKAVIHWSIDNWTTIN
;
A
#
# COMPACT_ATOMS: atom_id res chain seq x y z
N SER A 1 -2.59 5.85 -1.20
CA SER A 1 -1.39 6.58 -1.64
C SER A 1 -1.57 7.20 -3.02
N VAL A 2 -1.88 6.41 -4.05
CA VAL A 2 -2.05 6.89 -5.45
C VAL A 2 -3.09 8.01 -5.57
N GLU A 3 -4.21 7.94 -4.84
CA GLU A 3 -5.24 8.98 -4.86
C GLU A 3 -4.69 10.36 -4.43
N ILE A 4 -4.01 10.41 -3.28
CA ILE A 4 -3.35 11.64 -2.78
C ILE A 4 -2.34 12.16 -3.80
N ALA A 5 -1.49 11.26 -4.30
CA ALA A 5 -0.46 11.63 -5.27
C ALA A 5 -1.05 12.21 -6.55
N GLY A 6 -2.12 11.60 -7.07
CA GLY A 6 -2.85 12.06 -8.25
C GLY A 6 -3.53 13.40 -8.03
N LEU A 7 -4.19 13.60 -6.89
CA LEU A 7 -4.83 14.87 -6.53
C LEU A 7 -3.80 16.00 -6.41
N ILE A 8 -2.65 15.76 -5.77
CA ILE A 8 -1.58 16.76 -5.72
C ILE A 8 -1.04 17.07 -7.11
N CYS A 9 -0.74 16.07 -7.95
CA CYS A 9 -0.31 16.31 -9.33
C CYS A 9 -1.34 17.11 -10.12
N ALA A 10 -2.63 16.80 -9.97
CA ALA A 10 -3.71 17.56 -10.59
C ALA A 10 -3.74 19.01 -10.09
N SER A 11 -3.50 19.24 -8.81
CA SER A 11 -3.46 20.60 -8.26
C SER A 11 -2.31 21.44 -8.81
N GLU A 12 -1.12 20.86 -8.96
CA GLU A 12 0.01 21.52 -9.60
C GLU A 12 -0.32 21.89 -11.06
N ILE A 13 -0.99 20.99 -11.78
CA ILE A 13 -1.46 21.26 -13.14
C ILE A 13 -2.45 22.44 -13.15
N LEU A 14 -3.43 22.47 -12.25
CA LEU A 14 -4.39 23.57 -12.16
C LEU A 14 -3.73 24.91 -11.84
N ASP A 15 -2.73 24.92 -10.94
CA ASP A 15 -1.95 26.12 -10.63
C ASP A 15 -1.20 26.64 -11.85
N MET A 16 -0.63 25.76 -12.70
CA MET A 16 0.00 26.16 -13.97
C MET A 16 -0.96 26.86 -14.93
N TYR A 17 -2.26 26.52 -14.89
CA TYR A 17 -3.31 27.17 -15.70
C TYR A 17 -3.98 28.36 -14.99
N GLY A 18 -3.52 28.76 -13.81
CA GLY A 18 -4.09 29.89 -13.05
C GLY A 18 -5.41 29.58 -12.36
N LEU A 19 -5.84 28.31 -12.32
CA LEU A 19 -7.07 27.84 -11.67
C LEU A 19 -6.83 27.62 -10.15
N LYS A 20 -6.47 28.70 -9.46
CA LYS A 20 -5.98 28.66 -8.07
C LYS A 20 -7.00 28.12 -7.06
N ASN A 21 -8.28 28.46 -7.24
CA ASN A 21 -9.34 28.04 -6.34
C ASN A 21 -9.59 26.52 -6.44
N GLU A 22 -9.59 26.01 -7.67
CA GLU A 22 -9.73 24.59 -7.97
C GLU A 22 -8.50 23.80 -7.48
N ALA A 23 -7.30 24.34 -7.71
CA ALA A 23 -6.07 23.75 -7.19
C ALA A 23 -6.07 23.65 -5.67
N GLU A 24 -6.46 24.72 -4.97
CA GLU A 24 -6.61 24.72 -3.50
C GLU A 24 -7.66 23.71 -3.04
N PHE A 25 -8.82 23.65 -3.69
CA PHE A 25 -9.86 22.69 -3.36
C PHE A 25 -9.39 21.23 -3.49
N ILE A 26 -8.69 20.89 -4.58
CA ILE A 26 -8.15 19.54 -4.77
C ILE A 26 -7.05 19.22 -3.75
N ARG A 27 -6.18 20.19 -3.41
CA ARG A 27 -5.18 20.04 -2.34
C ARG A 27 -5.85 19.77 -0.99
N GLU A 28 -6.90 20.49 -0.65
CA GLU A 28 -7.67 20.28 0.59
C GLU A 28 -8.27 18.86 0.67
N ILE A 29 -8.72 18.28 -0.46
CA ILE A 29 -9.19 16.89 -0.50
C ILE A 29 -8.02 15.94 -0.22
N ALA A 30 -6.89 16.11 -0.92
CA ALA A 30 -5.71 15.27 -0.72
C ALA A 30 -5.22 15.30 0.74
N ASP A 31 -5.17 16.49 1.34
CA ASP A 31 -4.82 16.67 2.75
C ASP A 31 -5.80 15.99 3.70
N SER A 32 -7.11 16.06 3.41
CA SER A 32 -8.13 15.40 4.22
C SER A 32 -8.00 13.87 4.14
N ILE A 33 -7.61 13.31 3.00
CA ILE A 33 -7.35 11.87 2.87
C ILE A 33 -6.08 11.51 3.67
N ASP A 34 -5.00 12.27 3.48
CA ASP A 34 -3.73 12.04 4.14
C ASP A 34 -3.84 12.05 5.68
N SER A 35 -4.58 13.02 6.23
CA SER A 35 -4.79 13.16 7.67
C SER A 35 -5.55 12.00 8.31
N ASN A 36 -6.24 11.18 7.49
CA ASN A 36 -7.06 10.07 7.97
C ASN A 36 -6.46 8.69 7.66
N ILE A 37 -5.39 8.59 6.87
CA ILE A 37 -4.74 7.30 6.56
C ILE A 37 -4.51 6.47 7.83
N ASP A 38 -3.97 7.11 8.86
CA ASP A 38 -3.59 6.39 10.08
C ASP A 38 -4.83 5.94 10.87
N LYS A 39 -5.89 6.76 10.89
CA LYS A 39 -7.18 6.38 11.47
C LYS A 39 -7.77 5.15 10.75
N TRP A 40 -7.61 5.08 9.43
CA TRP A 40 -8.22 4.04 8.62
C TRP A 40 -7.41 2.76 8.56
N LEU A 41 -6.08 2.84 8.60
CA LEU A 41 -5.20 1.73 8.24
C LEU A 41 -4.12 1.41 9.27
N TYR A 42 -3.88 2.24 10.30
CA TYR A 42 -2.84 1.96 11.30
C TYR A 42 -3.45 1.36 12.56
N VAL A 43 -3.11 0.10 12.85
CA VAL A 43 -3.61 -0.61 14.04
C VAL A 43 -2.58 -0.63 15.15
N THR A 44 -3.03 -0.54 16.39
CA THR A 44 -2.20 -0.60 17.60
C THR A 44 -2.78 -1.61 18.59
N ASN A 45 -1.99 -2.02 19.58
CA ASN A 45 -2.41 -2.94 20.64
C ASN A 45 -2.98 -4.28 20.17
N THR A 46 -2.56 -4.76 19.00
CA THR A 46 -2.93 -6.09 18.48
C THR A 46 -2.04 -7.17 19.09
N ASP A 47 -2.44 -8.43 18.99
CA ASP A 47 -1.58 -9.55 19.43
C ASP A 47 -0.23 -9.55 18.71
N LEU A 48 -0.24 -9.23 17.40
CA LEU A 48 0.96 -9.14 16.59
C LEU A 48 1.87 -7.97 17.00
N SER A 49 1.30 -6.78 17.29
CA SER A 49 2.11 -5.63 17.71
C SER A 49 2.76 -5.89 19.08
N ARG A 50 2.05 -6.54 20.00
CA ARG A 50 2.59 -6.98 21.30
C ARG A 50 3.70 -8.02 21.15
N LYS A 51 3.48 -9.05 20.32
CA LYS A 51 4.48 -10.10 20.05
C LYS A 51 5.78 -9.53 19.47
N LEU A 52 5.68 -8.54 18.58
CA LEU A 52 6.82 -7.91 17.92
C LEU A 52 7.39 -6.70 18.69
N GLN A 53 6.81 -6.36 19.84
CA GLN A 53 7.23 -5.22 20.67
C GLN A 53 7.28 -3.90 19.88
N ILE A 54 6.24 -3.66 19.08
CA ILE A 54 6.05 -2.43 18.28
C ILE A 54 4.73 -1.75 18.66
N GLU A 55 4.66 -0.44 18.42
CA GLU A 55 3.46 0.36 18.74
C GLU A 55 2.25 -0.01 17.88
N GLY A 56 2.49 -0.39 16.61
CA GLY A 56 1.45 -0.68 15.63
C GLY A 56 2.02 -0.92 14.24
N TYR A 57 1.14 -1.09 13.25
CA TYR A 57 1.51 -1.29 11.85
C TYR A 57 0.34 -0.94 10.91
N TYR A 58 0.65 -0.67 9.64
CA TYR A 58 -0.38 -0.53 8.61
C TYR A 58 -0.91 -1.90 8.16
N ILE A 59 -2.22 -2.01 8.06
CA ILE A 59 -2.93 -3.16 7.49
C ILE A 59 -3.17 -2.94 6.00
N ARG A 60 -3.48 -4.00 5.25
CA ARG A 60 -3.69 -3.93 3.80
C ARG A 60 -4.90 -3.07 3.44
N LEU A 61 -6.05 -3.41 4.01
CA LEU A 61 -7.33 -2.76 3.75
C LEU A 61 -8.33 -3.12 4.84
N THR A 62 -9.38 -2.32 4.95
CA THR A 62 -10.49 -2.54 5.87
C THR A 62 -11.71 -3.13 5.17
N GLU A 63 -12.65 -3.63 5.94
CA GLU A 63 -13.92 -4.16 5.43
C GLU A 63 -14.70 -3.08 4.63
N GLN A 64 -15.09 -3.41 3.40
CA GLN A 64 -16.02 -2.58 2.64
C GLN A 64 -17.44 -2.82 3.12
N LYS A 65 -17.99 -1.86 3.89
CA LYS A 65 -19.44 -1.82 4.18
C LYS A 65 -20.14 -0.90 3.19
N ASN A 66 -21.29 -1.33 2.65
CA ASN A 66 -22.14 -0.56 1.72
C ASN A 66 -22.57 0.81 2.27
N ASN A 67 -22.54 0.98 3.59
CA ASN A 67 -22.48 2.27 4.26
C ASN A 67 -21.10 2.40 4.87
N ILE A 68 -20.25 3.25 4.31
CA ILE A 68 -18.91 3.47 4.83
C ILE A 68 -19.05 4.25 6.13
N ASP A 69 -19.18 3.51 7.22
CA ASP A 69 -19.07 4.03 8.56
C ASP A 69 -17.57 4.06 8.90
N TYR A 70 -16.94 5.23 8.78
CA TYR A 70 -15.54 5.45 9.15
C TYR A 70 -15.37 5.55 10.68
N SER A 71 -16.12 4.72 11.39
CA SER A 71 -16.05 4.59 12.84
C SER A 71 -14.67 4.09 13.25
N SER A 72 -14.32 4.32 14.51
CA SER A 72 -13.05 3.89 15.11
C SER A 72 -12.83 2.36 15.11
N GLU A 73 -13.80 1.58 14.63
CA GLU A 73 -13.77 0.12 14.59
C GLU A 73 -13.58 -0.46 13.18
N ILE A 74 -13.41 0.37 12.15
CA ILE A 74 -13.26 -0.10 10.77
C ILE A 74 -12.06 -1.06 10.59
N THR A 75 -11.04 -0.92 11.43
CA THR A 75 -9.85 -1.78 11.49
C THR A 75 -10.10 -3.14 12.17
N LYS A 76 -11.23 -3.31 12.87
CA LYS A 76 -11.66 -4.57 13.52
C LYS A 76 -12.59 -5.41 12.63
N GLY A 77 -12.92 -4.91 11.44
CA GLY A 77 -13.79 -5.61 10.48
C GLY A 77 -13.18 -6.90 9.92
N THR A 78 -13.97 -7.62 9.12
CA THR A 78 -13.52 -8.83 8.41
C THR A 78 -13.45 -8.58 6.92
N VAL A 79 -12.40 -9.09 6.27
CA VAL A 79 -12.14 -8.94 4.84
C VAL A 79 -12.27 -10.28 4.16
N GLU A 80 -12.89 -10.29 2.98
CA GLU A 80 -12.93 -11.46 2.10
C GLU A 80 -11.71 -11.51 1.19
N ILE A 81 -11.00 -12.64 1.21
CA ILE A 81 -9.83 -12.97 0.41
C ILE A 81 -10.25 -13.89 -0.73
N LYS A 82 -9.97 -13.45 -1.95
CA LYS A 82 -10.21 -14.22 -3.17
C LYS A 82 -9.23 -15.40 -3.28
N ASN A 83 -9.58 -16.33 -4.17
CA ASN A 83 -8.72 -17.46 -4.55
C ASN A 83 -8.44 -18.47 -3.42
N ARG A 84 -9.40 -18.57 -2.50
CA ARG A 84 -9.39 -19.51 -1.39
C ARG A 84 -10.69 -20.31 -1.35
N ASP A 85 -10.65 -21.44 -0.67
CA ASP A 85 -11.86 -22.20 -0.35
C ASP A 85 -12.79 -21.35 0.53
N ALA A 86 -14.10 -21.49 0.34
CA ALA A 86 -15.12 -20.66 0.99
C ALA A 86 -14.95 -20.59 2.52
N ASP A 87 -14.60 -21.71 3.15
CA ASP A 87 -14.42 -21.84 4.60
C ASP A 87 -13.19 -21.10 5.14
N SER A 88 -12.27 -20.68 4.27
CA SER A 88 -11.02 -19.99 4.63
C SER A 88 -10.88 -18.61 3.97
N SER A 89 -11.96 -18.11 3.37
CA SER A 89 -11.99 -16.87 2.59
C SER A 89 -12.06 -15.60 3.42
N LYS A 90 -12.11 -15.68 4.76
CA LYS A 90 -12.27 -14.51 5.63
C LYS A 90 -11.12 -14.36 6.61
N ILE A 91 -10.67 -13.13 6.79
CA ILE A 91 -9.60 -12.75 7.72
C ILE A 91 -9.96 -11.43 8.41
N LYS A 92 -9.56 -11.24 9.66
CA LYS A 92 -9.70 -9.92 10.28
C LYS A 92 -8.82 -8.90 9.57
N ALA A 93 -9.30 -7.68 9.41
CA ALA A 93 -8.55 -6.61 8.76
C ALA A 93 -7.19 -6.36 9.45
N GLU A 94 -7.15 -6.38 10.79
CA GLU A 94 -5.91 -6.25 11.57
C GLU A 94 -4.89 -7.38 11.36
N GLU A 95 -5.32 -8.54 10.90
CA GLU A 95 -4.47 -9.71 10.62
C GLU A 95 -4.02 -9.75 9.15
N LEU A 96 -4.55 -8.88 8.28
CA LEU A 96 -4.24 -8.82 6.85
C LEU A 96 -3.14 -7.80 6.56
N ILE A 97 -1.93 -8.31 6.36
CA ILE A 97 -0.70 -7.53 6.15
C ILE A 97 -0.36 -7.53 4.66
N SER A 98 0.11 -6.40 4.15
CA SER A 98 0.57 -6.27 2.77
C SER A 98 1.79 -5.36 2.65
N VAL A 99 2.59 -5.61 1.61
CA VAL A 99 3.68 -4.73 1.17
C VAL A 99 3.19 -3.36 0.68
N ASP A 100 1.91 -3.20 0.36
CA ASP A 100 1.31 -1.99 -0.23
C ASP A 100 1.61 -0.71 0.57
N ALA A 101 1.86 -0.82 1.89
CA ALA A 101 2.25 0.30 2.76
C ALA A 101 3.55 0.99 2.31
N LEU A 102 4.45 0.29 1.62
CA LEU A 102 5.67 0.88 1.04
C LEU A 102 5.35 1.98 0.02
N SER A 103 4.17 1.94 -0.61
CA SER A 103 3.72 2.99 -1.54
C SER A 103 3.55 4.37 -0.87
N LEU A 104 3.32 4.41 0.45
CA LEU A 104 3.29 5.66 1.21
C LEU A 104 4.64 6.37 1.17
N VAL A 105 5.74 5.62 1.23
CA VAL A 105 7.09 6.16 1.11
C VAL A 105 7.42 6.43 -0.35
N ARG A 106 7.14 5.47 -1.24
CA ARG A 106 7.47 5.56 -2.68
C ARG A 106 6.92 6.83 -3.33
N PHE A 107 5.68 7.20 -2.99
CA PHE A 107 5.03 8.39 -3.53
C PHE A 107 5.20 9.65 -2.67
N GLY A 108 6.02 9.62 -1.61
CA GLY A 108 6.36 10.81 -0.82
C GLY A 108 5.30 11.24 0.21
N ILE A 109 4.40 10.34 0.60
CA ILE A 109 3.33 10.61 1.57
C ILE A 109 3.81 10.44 3.02
N ARG A 110 4.74 9.50 3.25
CA ARG A 110 5.42 9.30 4.53
C ARG A 110 6.93 9.34 4.31
N SER A 111 7.67 9.81 5.31
CA SER A 111 9.12 9.66 5.30
C SER A 111 9.49 8.18 5.50
N ALA A 112 10.61 7.76 4.92
CA ALA A 112 11.10 6.39 5.08
C ALA A 112 11.45 6.06 6.54
N ASP A 113 11.79 7.08 7.35
CA ASP A 113 12.12 6.97 8.77
C ASP A 113 10.96 7.23 9.73
N ASP A 114 9.74 7.37 9.23
CA ASP A 114 8.55 7.39 10.07
C ASP A 114 8.48 6.10 10.90
N LYS A 115 8.33 6.22 12.22
CA LYS A 115 8.25 5.07 13.14
C LYS A 115 7.16 4.07 12.74
N ARG A 116 6.05 4.54 12.20
CA ARG A 116 4.93 3.69 11.74
C ARG A 116 5.33 2.88 10.53
N ILE A 117 6.10 3.46 9.60
CA ILE A 117 6.67 2.76 8.44
C ILE A 117 7.69 1.72 8.91
N LEU A 118 8.62 2.10 9.80
CA LEU A 118 9.61 1.19 10.35
C LEU A 118 8.98 -0.01 11.06
N ASN A 119 7.94 0.23 11.87
CA ASN A 119 7.21 -0.85 12.54
C ASN A 119 6.47 -1.73 11.53
N THR A 120 5.79 -1.14 10.54
CA THR A 120 5.09 -1.88 9.49
C THR A 120 6.02 -2.77 8.69
N ILE A 121 7.22 -2.28 8.38
CA ILE A 121 8.25 -3.06 7.68
C ILE A 121 8.69 -4.28 8.48
N LYS A 122 8.84 -4.17 9.80
CA LYS A 122 9.13 -5.33 10.65
C LYS A 122 8.03 -6.39 10.54
N VAL A 123 6.78 -5.96 10.46
CA VAL A 123 5.64 -6.89 10.28
C VAL A 123 5.65 -7.52 8.89
N ILE A 124 5.85 -6.72 7.84
CA ILE A 124 5.99 -7.20 6.46
C ILE A 124 7.09 -8.26 6.37
N ASP A 125 8.28 -7.97 6.92
CA ASP A 125 9.42 -8.89 6.88
C ASP A 125 9.18 -10.15 7.73
N GLN A 126 8.43 -10.06 8.82
CA GLN A 126 8.12 -11.22 9.66
C GLN A 126 7.08 -12.16 9.04
N ILE A 127 6.13 -11.60 8.30
CA ILE A 127 4.93 -12.32 7.84
C ILE A 127 5.01 -12.71 6.37
N LEU A 128 5.55 -11.84 5.51
CA LEU A 128 5.47 -11.97 4.05
C LEU A 128 6.78 -12.37 3.40
N LYS A 129 7.91 -12.24 4.10
CA LYS A 129 9.24 -12.56 3.57
C LYS A 129 9.49 -14.06 3.59
N VAL A 130 9.94 -14.58 2.46
CA VAL A 130 10.40 -15.96 2.31
C VAL A 130 11.85 -15.93 1.82
N ASN A 131 12.70 -16.78 2.38
CA ASN A 131 14.07 -16.94 1.90
C ASN A 131 14.12 -18.12 0.92
N THR A 132 14.62 -17.86 -0.28
CA THR A 132 14.80 -18.86 -1.34
C THR A 132 16.28 -19.06 -1.64
N LYS A 133 16.61 -20.04 -2.48
CA LYS A 133 17.98 -20.25 -3.00
C LYS A 133 18.51 -19.03 -3.77
N SER A 134 17.62 -18.21 -4.34
CA SER A 134 17.96 -16.97 -5.06
C SER A 134 17.99 -15.73 -4.15
N GLY A 135 17.66 -15.87 -2.86
CA GLY A 135 17.56 -14.77 -1.91
C GLY A 135 16.12 -14.52 -1.42
N SER A 136 15.94 -13.41 -0.69
CA SER A 136 14.65 -13.10 -0.08
C SER A 136 13.63 -12.56 -1.08
N VAL A 137 12.40 -13.06 -0.98
CA VAL A 137 11.24 -12.63 -1.77
C VAL A 137 10.07 -12.31 -0.83
N TRP A 138 9.08 -11.54 -1.29
CA TRP A 138 7.88 -11.25 -0.52
C TRP A 138 6.62 -11.70 -1.24
N HIS A 139 5.64 -12.11 -0.44
CA HIS A 139 4.24 -12.30 -0.86
C HIS A 139 3.54 -10.94 -0.92
N ARG A 140 2.48 -10.84 -1.72
CA ARG A 140 1.66 -9.61 -1.81
C ARG A 140 0.98 -9.30 -0.47
N TYR A 141 0.44 -10.33 0.16
CA TYR A 141 -0.22 -10.31 1.46
C TYR A 141 -0.33 -11.73 2.02
N ASN A 142 -0.54 -11.88 3.33
CA ASN A 142 -0.71 -13.21 3.93
C ASN A 142 -2.04 -13.82 3.52
N GLU A 143 -2.07 -15.15 3.41
CA GLU A 143 -3.24 -15.91 2.94
C GLU A 143 -3.61 -15.66 1.46
N ASP A 144 -2.72 -15.06 0.66
CA ASP A 144 -2.91 -14.95 -0.78
C ASP A 144 -3.03 -16.33 -1.45
N GLY A 145 -4.08 -16.53 -2.25
CA GLY A 145 -4.37 -17.79 -2.93
C GLY A 145 -4.09 -17.79 -4.42
N TYR A 146 -3.58 -16.69 -4.99
CA TYR A 146 -3.34 -16.60 -6.43
C TYR A 146 -1.97 -17.12 -6.82
N GLY A 147 -1.90 -18.44 -7.02
CA GLY A 147 -0.70 -19.13 -7.48
C GLY A 147 -0.94 -20.63 -7.51
N GLU A 148 0.09 -21.38 -7.85
CA GLU A 148 0.03 -22.84 -7.93
C GLU A 148 -0.46 -23.47 -6.63
N HIS A 149 -0.99 -24.68 -6.73
CA HIS A 149 -1.27 -25.54 -5.58
C HIS A 149 0.03 -25.97 -4.89
N ILE A 150 -0.06 -26.42 -3.64
CA ILE A 150 1.12 -26.84 -2.85
C ILE A 150 1.90 -27.97 -3.55
N ASP A 151 1.19 -28.84 -4.28
CA ASP A 151 1.73 -29.95 -5.06
C ASP A 151 2.29 -29.54 -6.44
N GLY A 152 2.34 -28.24 -6.73
CA GLY A 152 2.85 -27.70 -7.99
C GLY A 152 1.83 -27.66 -9.13
N ARG A 153 0.60 -28.17 -8.94
CA ARG A 153 -0.43 -28.07 -9.99
C ARG A 153 -0.73 -26.60 -10.31
N PRO A 154 -1.00 -26.27 -11.58
CA PRO A 154 -1.31 -24.91 -11.99
C PRO A 154 -2.51 -24.33 -11.23
N PHE A 155 -2.51 -23.01 -11.08
CA PHE A 155 -3.64 -22.27 -10.54
C PHE A 155 -4.92 -22.50 -11.36
N ASP A 156 -6.03 -22.85 -10.70
CA ASP A 156 -7.32 -23.17 -11.32
C ASP A 156 -8.49 -22.34 -10.76
N GLY A 157 -8.18 -21.33 -9.94
CA GLY A 157 -9.17 -20.49 -9.25
C GLY A 157 -8.86 -20.35 -7.77
N THR A 158 -8.26 -21.37 -7.17
CA THR A 158 -7.68 -21.37 -5.81
C THR A 158 -6.24 -21.87 -5.84
N GLY A 159 -5.51 -21.64 -4.74
CA GLY A 159 -4.13 -22.10 -4.62
C GLY A 159 -3.39 -21.37 -3.52
N LYS A 160 -2.07 -21.21 -3.72
CA LYS A 160 -1.19 -20.48 -2.81
C LYS A 160 -0.41 -19.45 -3.63
N GLY A 161 -0.61 -18.17 -3.31
CA GLY A 161 0.22 -17.09 -3.83
C GLY A 161 1.69 -17.31 -3.47
N ARG A 162 2.59 -16.96 -4.39
CA ARG A 162 4.03 -17.20 -4.23
C ARG A 162 4.79 -15.88 -4.08
N GLY A 163 6.11 -15.95 -4.01
CA GLY A 163 6.96 -14.76 -3.96
C GLY A 163 7.00 -14.01 -5.29
N TRP A 164 6.93 -12.67 -5.24
CA TRP A 164 6.96 -11.80 -6.42
C TRP A 164 8.29 -11.06 -6.52
N PRO A 165 9.09 -11.24 -7.60
CA PRO A 165 10.31 -10.46 -7.81
C PRO A 165 10.06 -8.95 -7.87
N LEU A 166 8.89 -8.53 -8.38
CA LEU A 166 8.45 -7.13 -8.34
C LEU A 166 8.58 -6.51 -6.94
N LEU A 167 8.17 -7.25 -5.90
CA LEU A 167 8.13 -6.75 -4.52
C LEU A 167 9.53 -6.66 -3.90
N VAL A 168 10.49 -7.45 -4.40
CA VAL A 168 11.91 -7.28 -4.09
C VAL A 168 12.37 -5.90 -4.59
N GLY A 169 11.94 -5.50 -5.79
CA GLY A 169 12.22 -4.18 -6.36
C GLY A 169 11.57 -3.03 -5.61
N GLU A 170 10.31 -3.18 -5.18
CA GLU A 170 9.64 -2.17 -4.36
C GLU A 170 10.30 -2.01 -2.98
N ARG A 171 10.72 -3.13 -2.37
CA ARG A 171 11.52 -3.12 -1.15
C ARG A 171 12.86 -2.42 -1.35
N ALA A 172 13.54 -2.65 -2.46
CA ALA A 172 14.80 -1.99 -2.77
C ALA A 172 14.64 -0.47 -2.92
N HIS A 173 13.54 0.01 -3.52
CA HIS A 173 13.23 1.44 -3.57
C HIS A 173 13.00 2.04 -2.18
N TYR A 174 12.37 1.30 -1.26
CA TYR A 174 12.29 1.73 0.13
C TYR A 174 13.69 1.86 0.77
N GLU A 175 14.58 0.89 0.57
CA GLU A 175 15.95 0.97 1.11
C GLU A 175 16.70 2.19 0.53
N ILE A 176 16.51 2.52 -0.74
CA ILE A 176 17.02 3.76 -1.35
C ILE A 176 16.45 5.00 -0.66
N ALA A 177 15.13 5.05 -0.43
CA ALA A 177 14.48 6.16 0.27
C ALA A 177 14.99 6.33 1.71
N PHE A 178 15.42 5.23 2.34
CA PHE A 178 16.04 5.18 3.66
C PHE A 178 17.57 5.36 3.62
N ASN A 179 18.16 5.71 2.46
CA ASN A 179 19.60 5.87 2.23
C ASN A 179 20.47 4.62 2.50
N ARG A 180 19.90 3.42 2.36
CA ARG A 180 20.58 2.12 2.47
C ARG A 180 20.87 1.53 1.09
N PHE A 181 21.77 2.19 0.36
CA PHE A 181 22.09 1.83 -1.02
C PHE A 181 22.68 0.42 -1.16
N GLN A 182 23.50 -0.03 -0.20
CA GLN A 182 24.09 -1.38 -0.24
C GLN A 182 23.03 -2.47 -0.12
N GLU A 183 21.99 -2.26 0.69
CA GLU A 183 20.86 -3.16 0.84
C GLU A 183 20.02 -3.19 -0.44
N ALA A 184 19.79 -2.04 -1.07
CA ALA A 184 19.12 -1.96 -2.35
C ALA A 184 19.89 -2.69 -3.47
N GLU A 185 21.21 -2.54 -3.54
CA GLU A 185 22.07 -3.27 -4.49
C GLU A 185 22.00 -4.79 -4.28
N LYS A 186 21.99 -5.27 -3.03
CA LYS A 186 21.79 -6.70 -2.74
C LYS A 186 20.44 -7.19 -3.28
N LEU A 187 19.39 -6.40 -3.15
CA LEU A 187 18.04 -6.76 -3.63
C LEU A 187 17.94 -6.74 -5.16
N VAL A 188 18.67 -5.87 -5.85
CA VAL A 188 18.83 -5.93 -7.32
C VAL A 188 19.38 -7.29 -7.74
N ASN A 189 20.48 -7.73 -7.11
CA ASN A 189 21.09 -9.02 -7.43
C ASN A 189 20.11 -10.17 -7.17
N VAL A 190 19.30 -10.09 -6.11
CA VAL A 190 18.24 -11.08 -5.83
C VAL A 190 17.19 -11.12 -6.95
N MET A 191 16.76 -9.95 -7.47
CA MET A 191 15.84 -9.92 -8.61
C MET A 191 16.46 -10.56 -9.86
N GLU A 192 17.74 -10.32 -10.11
CA GLU A 192 18.48 -10.89 -11.26
C GLU A 192 18.58 -12.42 -11.15
N GLU A 193 18.84 -12.95 -9.96
CA GLU A 193 18.87 -14.39 -9.70
C GLU A 193 17.49 -15.07 -9.85
N MET A 194 16.40 -14.32 -9.78
CA MET A 194 15.03 -14.83 -9.98
C MET A 194 14.60 -14.92 -11.46
N THR A 195 15.46 -14.49 -12.38
CA THR A 195 15.15 -14.51 -13.82
C THR A 195 15.17 -15.91 -14.42
N SER A 196 14.47 -16.07 -15.54
CA SER A 196 14.69 -17.20 -16.45
C SER A 196 16.10 -17.16 -17.08
N PRO A 197 16.57 -18.25 -17.71
CA PRO A 197 17.86 -18.25 -18.41
C PRO A 197 18.00 -17.14 -19.48
N GLY A 198 16.88 -16.66 -20.04
CA GLY A 198 16.85 -15.55 -20.99
C GLY A 198 16.82 -14.15 -20.36
N GLY A 199 16.92 -14.05 -19.03
CA GLY A 199 16.87 -12.77 -18.30
C GLY A 199 15.46 -12.21 -18.09
N LEU A 200 14.41 -12.98 -18.39
CA LEU A 200 13.03 -12.53 -18.19
C LEU A 200 12.65 -12.65 -16.72
N ILE A 201 12.22 -11.54 -16.11
CA ILE A 201 11.66 -11.50 -14.76
C ILE A 201 10.21 -11.99 -14.78
N PRO A 202 9.85 -13.03 -14.00
CA PRO A 202 8.49 -13.55 -13.92
C PRO A 202 7.62 -12.70 -12.99
N GLU A 203 6.31 -12.94 -13.03
CA GLU A 203 5.37 -12.45 -12.03
C GLU A 203 5.64 -13.07 -10.65
N GLN A 204 5.77 -14.40 -10.61
CA GLN A 204 6.00 -15.16 -9.38
C GLN A 204 7.14 -16.18 -9.55
N ILE A 205 7.78 -16.53 -8.44
CA ILE A 205 8.79 -17.59 -8.37
C ILE A 205 8.32 -18.75 -7.48
N TRP A 206 8.85 -19.95 -7.74
CA TRP A 206 8.63 -21.09 -6.86
C TRP A 206 9.48 -20.97 -5.61
N GLU A 207 8.88 -21.11 -4.43
CA GLU A 207 9.55 -20.88 -3.13
C GLU A 207 9.59 -22.12 -2.23
N SER A 208 9.08 -23.26 -2.72
CA SER A 208 9.02 -24.52 -1.99
C SER A 208 10.13 -25.47 -2.47
N GLU A 209 10.14 -26.71 -1.96
CA GLU A 209 11.06 -27.74 -2.45
C GLU A 209 10.91 -27.95 -3.96
N ASP A 210 12.03 -28.30 -4.61
CA ASP A 210 12.07 -28.46 -6.06
C ASP A 210 11.12 -29.60 -6.50
N ILE A 211 10.40 -29.38 -7.60
CA ILE A 211 9.60 -30.40 -8.30
C ILE A 211 10.09 -30.46 -9.76
N PRO A 212 11.21 -31.17 -10.01
CA PRO A 212 11.86 -31.18 -11.32
C PRO A 212 10.96 -31.64 -12.46
N GLU A 213 10.04 -32.57 -12.20
CA GLU A 213 9.09 -33.10 -13.18
C GLU A 213 8.12 -32.04 -13.71
N MET A 214 7.92 -30.96 -12.94
CA MET A 214 7.09 -29.81 -13.30
C MET A 214 7.91 -28.57 -13.67
N GLY A 215 9.25 -28.68 -13.68
CA GLY A 215 10.14 -27.55 -13.94
C GLY A 215 10.13 -26.47 -12.84
N LEU A 216 9.66 -26.81 -11.63
CA LEU A 216 9.57 -25.88 -10.51
C LEU A 216 10.81 -26.00 -9.63
N PHE A 217 11.59 -24.93 -9.53
CA PHE A 217 12.83 -24.89 -8.76
C PHE A 217 12.82 -23.70 -7.81
N ASN A 218 13.24 -23.92 -6.57
CA ASN A 218 13.25 -22.91 -5.52
C ASN A 218 14.04 -21.65 -5.96
N GLY A 219 13.40 -20.49 -5.89
CA GLY A 219 13.95 -19.20 -6.28
C GLY A 219 13.91 -18.92 -7.79
N LYS A 220 13.30 -19.78 -8.61
CA LYS A 220 13.21 -19.64 -10.08
C LYS A 220 11.75 -19.46 -10.54
N PRO A 221 11.50 -19.01 -11.79
CA PRO A 221 10.14 -18.75 -12.28
C PRO A 221 9.17 -19.89 -12.01
N SER A 222 7.95 -19.54 -11.58
CA SER A 222 6.83 -20.49 -11.49
C SER A 222 6.10 -20.63 -12.84
N GLY A 223 4.90 -21.22 -12.85
CA GLY A 223 4.01 -21.25 -14.01
C GLY A 223 3.20 -19.96 -14.23
N SER A 224 3.46 -18.91 -13.47
CA SER A 224 2.85 -17.58 -13.62
C SER A 224 3.33 -16.84 -14.88
N ALA A 225 2.79 -15.65 -15.13
CA ALA A 225 3.13 -14.86 -16.32
C ALA A 225 4.63 -14.52 -16.37
N MET A 226 5.28 -14.75 -17.51
CA MET A 226 6.66 -14.35 -17.77
C MET A 226 6.86 -14.01 -19.26
N PRO A 227 7.40 -12.83 -19.61
CA PRO A 227 7.84 -11.77 -18.71
C PRO A 227 6.67 -11.00 -18.08
N LEU A 228 6.82 -10.57 -16.83
CA LEU A 228 5.97 -9.52 -16.26
C LEU A 228 6.58 -8.16 -16.60
N VAL A 229 5.95 -7.42 -17.52
CA VAL A 229 6.43 -6.08 -17.94
C VAL A 229 6.51 -5.10 -16.77
N TRP A 230 5.61 -5.23 -15.78
CA TRP A 230 5.67 -4.42 -14.57
C TRP A 230 6.96 -4.68 -13.77
N ALA A 231 7.34 -5.94 -13.53
CA ALA A 231 8.59 -6.26 -12.83
C ALA A 231 9.82 -5.73 -13.57
N HIS A 232 9.83 -5.78 -14.91
CA HIS A 232 10.90 -5.18 -15.70
C HIS A 232 10.93 -3.65 -15.59
N GLY A 233 9.76 -3.00 -15.62
CA GLY A 233 9.66 -1.56 -15.40
C GLY A 233 10.16 -1.17 -14.01
N GLU A 234 9.87 -1.97 -12.98
CA GLU A 234 10.37 -1.76 -11.63
C GLU A 234 11.90 -1.92 -11.56
N TYR A 235 12.46 -2.95 -12.19
CA TYR A 235 13.91 -3.15 -12.29
C TYR A 235 14.61 -1.95 -12.98
N ILE A 236 14.09 -1.48 -14.12
CA ILE A 236 14.65 -0.31 -14.83
C ILE A 236 14.64 0.94 -13.95
N LYS A 237 13.51 1.20 -13.27
CA LYS A 237 13.40 2.32 -12.32
C LYS A 237 14.38 2.15 -11.16
N LEU A 238 14.61 0.93 -10.69
CA LEU A 238 15.54 0.65 -9.60
C LEU A 238 16.99 0.95 -10.02
N CYS A 239 17.42 0.51 -11.20
CA CYS A 239 18.73 0.86 -11.77
C CYS A 239 18.90 2.38 -11.89
N LYS A 240 17.86 3.08 -12.38
CA LYS A 240 17.87 4.55 -12.47
C LYS A 240 17.96 5.20 -11.09
N SER A 241 17.26 4.65 -10.09
CA SER A 241 17.25 5.15 -8.72
C SER A 241 18.61 4.99 -8.03
N LEU A 242 19.26 3.85 -8.19
CA LEU A 242 20.61 3.60 -7.65
C LEU A 242 21.65 4.53 -8.29
N SER A 243 21.64 4.66 -9.61
CA SER A 243 22.53 5.58 -10.33
C SER A 243 22.34 7.03 -9.87
N GLY A 244 21.09 7.45 -9.63
CA GLY A 244 20.76 8.79 -9.15
C GLY A 244 20.88 9.00 -7.65
N LYS A 245 21.15 7.93 -6.86
CA LYS A 245 21.11 7.92 -5.38
C LYS A 245 19.82 8.51 -4.79
N GLN A 246 18.71 8.32 -5.48
CA GLN A 246 17.38 8.76 -5.05
C GLN A 246 16.31 7.95 -5.77
N VAL A 247 15.12 7.81 -5.17
CA VAL A 247 13.98 7.18 -5.84
C VAL A 247 13.61 7.99 -7.09
N SER A 248 13.73 7.36 -8.26
CA SER A 248 13.68 8.06 -9.55
C SER A 248 12.27 8.54 -9.96
N ASP A 249 11.23 7.86 -9.51
CA ASP A 249 9.82 8.17 -9.72
C ASP A 249 9.16 8.78 -8.47
N LEU A 250 9.95 9.36 -7.56
CA LEU A 250 9.43 10.14 -6.43
C LEU A 250 8.68 11.39 -6.94
N ILE A 251 7.46 11.57 -6.47
CA ILE A 251 6.62 12.72 -6.84
C ILE A 251 6.97 13.90 -5.93
N LYS A 252 7.85 14.77 -6.40
CA LYS A 252 8.42 15.87 -5.60
C LYS A 252 7.37 16.76 -4.92
N PRO A 253 6.29 17.24 -5.58
CA PRO A 253 5.26 18.03 -4.91
C PRO A 253 4.59 17.30 -3.73
N VAL A 254 4.39 15.99 -3.84
CA VAL A 254 3.80 15.15 -2.78
C VAL A 254 4.80 15.00 -1.63
N TYR A 255 6.06 14.69 -1.94
CA TYR A 255 7.14 14.57 -0.95
C TYR A 255 7.36 15.85 -0.14
N GLU A 256 7.48 16.99 -0.83
CA GLU A 256 7.64 18.30 -0.18
C GLU A 256 6.43 18.64 0.70
N ARG A 257 5.22 18.23 0.30
CA ARG A 257 4.02 18.50 1.06
C ARG A 257 3.90 17.61 2.31
N TYR A 258 3.98 16.30 2.16
CA TYR A 258 3.61 15.37 3.23
C TYR A 258 4.82 14.82 3.98
N ALA A 259 5.77 14.18 3.30
CA ALA A 259 6.93 13.58 3.97
C ALA A 259 7.82 14.62 4.69
N LYS A 260 7.89 15.86 4.20
CA LYS A 260 8.56 16.97 4.91
C LYS A 260 7.69 17.72 5.92
N GLY A 261 6.42 17.38 6.07
CA GLY A 261 5.53 17.99 7.06
C GLY A 261 5.07 19.43 6.75
N ASN A 262 5.03 19.82 5.47
CA ASN A 262 4.56 21.14 5.05
C ASN A 262 3.04 21.20 4.80
N ALA A 263 2.32 20.08 4.95
CA ALA A 263 0.87 20.02 4.79
C ALA A 263 0.16 20.71 5.95
N GLU A 264 -0.88 21.49 5.63
CA GLU A 264 -1.76 22.11 6.62
C GLU A 264 -3.17 21.53 6.51
N TYR A 265 -3.55 20.65 7.44
CA TYR A 265 -4.87 20.03 7.47
C TYR A 265 -5.95 21.02 7.94
N ARG A 266 -6.38 21.95 7.07
CA ARG A 266 -7.30 23.05 7.42
C ARG A 266 -8.79 22.66 7.40
N SER A 267 -9.12 21.56 6.71
CA SER A 267 -10.51 21.16 6.49
C SER A 267 -10.69 19.65 6.56
N SER A 268 -11.89 19.24 6.99
CA SER A 268 -12.39 17.88 6.82
C SER A 268 -13.39 17.86 5.67
N TYR A 269 -13.32 16.83 4.85
CA TYR A 269 -14.20 16.62 3.72
C TYR A 269 -15.39 15.72 4.08
N TRP A 270 -16.62 16.12 3.77
CA TRP A 270 -17.81 15.27 3.84
C TRP A 270 -18.46 15.12 2.46
N SER A 271 -18.80 13.89 2.09
CA SER A 271 -19.72 13.56 0.99
C SER A 271 -20.50 12.29 1.31
N PHE A 272 -21.46 11.92 0.46
CA PHE A 272 -22.17 10.65 0.60
C PHE A 272 -21.26 9.42 0.59
N ASN A 273 -20.12 9.51 -0.11
CA ASN A 273 -19.09 8.47 -0.19
C ASN A 273 -17.96 8.65 0.84
N ASN A 274 -17.95 9.78 1.55
CA ASN A 274 -16.96 10.07 2.59
C ASN A 274 -17.65 10.72 3.80
N ARG A 275 -18.30 9.90 4.62
CA ARG A 275 -19.00 10.38 5.82
C ARG A 275 -18.02 10.48 6.98
N ILE A 276 -18.00 11.63 7.64
CA ILE A 276 -17.19 11.83 8.84
C ILE A 276 -18.11 11.95 10.06
N GLU A 277 -17.76 11.27 11.15
CA GLU A 277 -18.54 11.30 12.41
C GLU A 277 -18.15 12.48 13.30
N ALA A 278 -16.92 12.97 13.15
CA ALA A 278 -16.36 14.04 13.97
C ALA A 278 -15.42 14.92 13.13
N ILE A 279 -15.33 16.18 13.55
CA ILE A 279 -14.36 17.16 13.04
C ILE A 279 -13.52 17.68 14.19
N ASN A 280 -12.27 18.02 13.89
CA ASN A 280 -11.42 18.68 14.87
C ASN A 280 -11.92 20.11 15.11
N GLN A 281 -11.94 20.53 16.37
CA GLN A 281 -12.35 21.89 16.75
C GLN A 281 -11.53 22.93 15.98
N GLY A 282 -12.21 23.95 15.45
CA GLY A 282 -11.59 25.03 14.68
C GLY A 282 -11.24 24.68 13.23
N LYS A 283 -11.54 23.46 12.75
CA LYS A 283 -11.38 23.09 11.34
C LYS A 283 -12.67 23.37 10.56
N ARG A 284 -12.52 23.70 9.27
CA ARG A 284 -13.66 23.87 8.36
C ARG A 284 -14.19 22.49 7.97
N ILE A 285 -15.52 22.34 7.92
CA ILE A 285 -16.13 21.20 7.22
C ILE A 285 -16.47 21.63 5.79
N ARG A 286 -16.02 20.86 4.82
CA ARG A 286 -16.36 21.06 3.41
C ARG A 286 -17.32 19.96 2.96
N ILE A 287 -18.56 20.35 2.68
CA ILE A 287 -19.62 19.46 2.19
C ILE A 287 -19.61 19.50 0.66
N VAL A 288 -19.23 18.40 0.00
CA VAL A 288 -19.22 18.31 -1.48
C VAL A 288 -20.39 17.46 -1.95
N LEU A 289 -21.21 18.07 -2.80
CA LEU A 289 -22.44 17.48 -3.32
C LEU A 289 -22.43 17.59 -4.84
N GLY A 290 -22.92 16.56 -5.53
CA GLY A 290 -23.06 16.57 -6.99
C GLY A 290 -24.19 17.48 -7.50
N LYS A 291 -24.99 18.07 -6.60
CA LYS A 291 -26.11 18.96 -6.91
C LYS A 291 -26.21 20.05 -5.85
N LYS A 292 -26.84 21.18 -6.20
CA LYS A 292 -27.23 22.21 -5.23
C LYS A 292 -28.11 21.58 -4.15
N ALA A 293 -27.90 21.98 -2.91
CA ALA A 293 -28.66 21.49 -1.76
C ALA A 293 -28.84 22.58 -0.71
N VAL A 294 -29.81 22.37 0.17
CA VAL A 294 -29.97 23.10 1.42
C VAL A 294 -29.36 22.24 2.52
N ILE A 295 -28.46 22.82 3.31
CA ILE A 295 -27.86 22.15 4.46
C ILE A 295 -28.69 22.52 5.68
N HIS A 296 -29.22 21.51 6.35
CA HIS A 296 -29.88 21.63 7.64
C HIS A 296 -28.96 21.06 8.70
N TRP A 297 -28.77 21.78 9.80
CA TRP A 297 -27.94 21.31 10.91
C TRP A 297 -28.57 21.62 12.27
N SER A 298 -28.18 20.85 13.28
CA SER A 298 -28.67 20.94 14.64
C SER A 298 -27.54 20.64 15.62
N ILE A 299 -27.60 21.25 16.80
CA ILE A 299 -26.73 20.96 17.95
C ILE A 299 -27.52 20.44 19.16
N ASP A 300 -28.82 20.20 19.00
CA ASP A 300 -29.77 19.86 20.06
C ASP A 300 -30.61 18.61 19.72
N ASN A 301 -29.98 17.64 19.07
CA ASN A 301 -30.61 16.38 18.62
C ASN A 301 -31.84 16.60 17.72
N TRP A 302 -31.73 17.53 16.76
CA TRP A 302 -32.79 17.90 15.81
C TRP A 302 -34.04 18.51 16.45
N THR A 303 -33.93 19.01 17.68
CA THR A 303 -35.01 19.77 18.32
C THR A 303 -35.21 21.11 17.60
N THR A 304 -34.13 21.75 17.17
CA THR A 304 -34.13 22.91 16.27
C THR A 304 -33.35 22.59 14.99
N ILE A 305 -33.79 23.20 13.88
CA ILE A 305 -33.13 23.11 12.58
C ILE A 305 -32.63 24.51 12.21
N ASN A 306 -31.32 24.61 11.97
CA ASN A 306 -30.65 25.79 11.44
C ASN A 306 -30.24 25.57 9.97
#